data_AF-A0A6A5AF47-F1
#
_entry.id   AF-A0A6A5AF47-F1
#
_cell.length_a   1.000
_cell.length_b   1.000
_cell.length_c   1.000
_cell.angle_alpha   90.00
_cell.angle_beta   90.00
_cell.angle_gamma   90.00
#
_symmetry.space_group_name_H-M   'P 1'
#
loop_
_entity.id
_entity.type
_entity.pdbx_description
1 polymer ?
#
loop_
_entity_poly.entity_id
_entity_poly.type
_entity_poly.pdbx_seq_one_letter_code
_entity_poly.pdbx_strand_id
1 'polypeptide(L)'
;MTRIHQRLVLVAWLLLAVVAQGSRVAIFLDERESADLNSFGSYISHLQARGHHLAIFNQASSNFTLAKYGVRQYDNVVILAPSLKTLGTNSLQQDALLSFVEQGGNVLVAGSMQVSTMLRQFAAALGVQFDKKGTVVMDHVRHVGDKTDIYHSHLTSRQWTQFPLVVGRPSKPIFFNGVGMSVDPSNVLALTVLAAEPTSYSASPTKRPIDRASSNFGTNVSLVAAIQARNNARVVFSGSVDLFKDAYYSSSYGNGDFVEAVTKWTFGERGVLRVTNVRH
;
A
#
# COMPACT_ATOMS: atom_id res chain seq x y z
N MET A 1 -52.03 16.75 -2.30
CA MET A 1 -51.12 16.03 -1.37
C MET A 1 -49.94 15.33 -2.05
N THR A 2 -49.71 15.48 -3.37
CA THR A 2 -48.68 14.74 -4.11
C THR A 2 -47.32 15.45 -4.26
N ARG A 3 -47.24 16.77 -4.06
CA ARG A 3 -45.98 17.55 -4.18
C ARG A 3 -45.07 17.48 -2.94
N ILE A 4 -45.62 17.17 -1.76
CA ILE A 4 -44.86 17.08 -0.51
C ILE A 4 -44.06 15.77 -0.45
N HIS A 5 -44.63 14.68 -0.95
CA HIS A 5 -43.93 13.39 -1.03
C HIS A 5 -42.79 13.39 -2.07
N GLN A 6 -42.91 14.11 -3.18
CA GLN A 6 -41.81 14.24 -4.15
C GLN A 6 -40.62 15.04 -3.59
N ARG A 7 -40.85 16.09 -2.79
CA ARG A 7 -39.78 16.85 -2.14
C ARG A 7 -39.11 16.08 -0.99
N LEU A 8 -39.86 15.27 -0.24
CA LEU A 8 -39.31 14.40 0.81
C LEU A 8 -38.47 13.24 0.24
N VAL A 9 -38.85 12.68 -0.91
CA VAL A 9 -38.06 11.64 -1.59
C VAL A 9 -36.75 12.23 -2.16
N LEU A 10 -36.77 13.45 -2.70
CA LEU A 10 -35.56 14.14 -3.17
C LEU A 10 -34.61 14.53 -2.02
N VAL A 11 -35.14 14.90 -0.85
CA VAL A 11 -34.31 15.18 0.34
C VAL A 11 -33.76 13.90 0.97
N ALA A 12 -34.49 12.78 0.90
CA ALA A 12 -34.01 11.47 1.36
C ALA A 12 -32.91 10.88 0.45
N TRP A 13 -32.93 11.17 -0.86
CA TRP A 13 -31.82 10.83 -1.76
C TRP A 13 -30.58 11.70 -1.55
N LEU A 14 -30.73 12.93 -1.04
CA LEU A 14 -29.60 13.77 -0.63
C LEU A 14 -28.93 13.32 0.68
N LEU A 15 -29.61 12.54 1.51
CA LEU A 15 -29.12 12.05 2.82
C LEU A 15 -28.50 10.65 2.78
N LEU A 16 -28.43 10.02 1.59
CA LEU A 16 -27.75 8.74 1.33
C LEU A 16 -26.49 8.89 0.47
N ALA A 17 -26.03 10.12 0.24
CA ALA A 17 -24.61 10.33 0.10
C ALA A 17 -24.01 10.08 1.49
N VAL A 18 -23.55 8.84 1.73
CA VAL A 18 -22.37 8.69 2.59
C VAL A 18 -21.36 9.64 1.96
N VAL A 19 -21.23 10.82 2.53
CA VAL A 19 -20.08 11.66 2.31
C VAL A 19 -18.94 10.68 2.54
N ALA A 20 -18.23 10.31 1.48
CA ALA A 20 -16.87 9.87 1.64
C ALA A 20 -16.20 11.07 2.32
N GLN A 21 -16.27 11.11 3.65
CA GLN A 21 -15.69 12.19 4.42
C GLN A 21 -14.22 12.15 4.04
N GLY A 22 -13.79 13.23 3.40
CA GLY A 22 -12.41 13.40 2.99
C GLY A 22 -11.51 13.08 4.16
N SER A 23 -10.90 11.90 4.13
CA SER A 23 -10.02 11.48 5.22
C SER A 23 -8.76 12.33 5.20
N ARG A 24 -8.19 12.58 6.37
CA ARG A 24 -6.90 13.25 6.50
C ARG A 24 -5.80 12.23 6.22
N VAL A 25 -4.99 12.48 5.21
CA VAL A 25 -3.96 11.54 4.74
C VAL A 25 -2.59 12.21 4.85
N ALA A 26 -1.68 11.59 5.60
CA ALA A 26 -0.27 11.97 5.60
C ALA A 26 0.48 11.13 4.57
N ILE A 27 1.20 11.77 3.65
CA ILE A 27 2.00 11.09 2.62
C ILE A 27 3.48 11.40 2.87
N PHE A 28 4.30 10.36 3.03
CA PHE A 28 5.75 10.49 3.14
C PHE A 28 6.41 10.19 1.81
N LEU A 29 7.17 11.16 1.30
CA LEU A 29 8.00 11.05 0.10
C LEU A 29 9.48 11.23 0.49
N ASP A 30 10.37 10.61 -0.28
CA ASP A 30 11.80 10.92 -0.19
C ASP A 30 12.04 12.38 -0.63
N GLU A 31 13.09 13.02 -0.12
CA GLU A 31 13.33 14.47 -0.33
C GLU A 31 13.34 14.87 -1.81
N ARG A 32 13.92 14.04 -2.67
CA ARG A 32 13.98 14.26 -4.13
C ARG A 32 12.59 14.25 -4.77
N GLU A 33 11.77 13.30 -4.37
CA GLU A 33 10.41 13.12 -4.90
C GLU A 33 9.44 14.16 -4.32
N SER A 34 9.70 14.62 -3.09
CA SER A 34 8.90 15.67 -2.43
C SER A 34 9.04 17.04 -3.11
N ALA A 35 10.19 17.30 -3.74
CA ALA A 35 10.45 18.56 -4.45
C ALA A 35 9.72 18.61 -5.79
N ASP A 36 9.75 17.50 -6.54
CA ASP A 36 9.24 17.48 -7.90
C ASP A 36 7.78 17.03 -8.00
N LEU A 37 7.26 16.20 -7.08
CA LEU A 37 5.92 15.56 -7.07
C LEU A 37 5.50 14.85 -8.37
N ASN A 38 6.23 15.03 -9.46
CA ASN A 38 5.90 14.64 -10.82
C ASN A 38 5.86 13.11 -10.98
N SER A 39 6.61 12.38 -10.15
CA SER A 39 6.63 10.92 -10.21
C SER A 39 5.36 10.26 -9.66
N PHE A 40 4.58 10.96 -8.83
CA PHE A 40 3.38 10.42 -8.16
C PHE A 40 2.14 11.29 -8.39
N GLY A 41 2.18 12.20 -9.36
CA GLY A 41 1.14 13.17 -9.64
C GLY A 41 -0.22 12.52 -9.89
N SER A 42 -0.24 11.42 -10.64
CA SER A 42 -1.45 10.67 -10.97
C SER A 42 -2.06 10.02 -9.72
N TYR A 43 -1.23 9.39 -8.89
CA TYR A 43 -1.69 8.80 -7.62
C TYR A 43 -2.24 9.86 -6.65
N ILE A 44 -1.51 10.96 -6.46
CA ILE A 44 -1.90 12.07 -5.58
C ILE A 44 -3.19 12.73 -6.09
N SER A 45 -3.28 13.00 -7.39
CA SER A 45 -4.49 13.57 -8.01
C SER A 45 -5.70 12.66 -7.80
N HIS A 46 -5.51 11.34 -7.88
CA HIS A 46 -6.57 10.38 -7.60
C HIS A 46 -7.04 10.41 -6.13
N LEU A 47 -6.13 10.62 -5.18
CA LEU A 47 -6.50 10.81 -3.78
C LEU A 47 -7.28 12.12 -3.58
N GLN A 48 -6.84 13.22 -4.20
CA GLN A 48 -7.53 14.51 -4.13
C GLN A 48 -8.92 14.46 -4.78
N ALA A 49 -9.05 13.80 -5.92
CA ALA A 49 -10.31 13.63 -6.65
C ALA A 49 -11.37 12.87 -5.82
N ARG A 50 -10.93 12.00 -4.89
CA ARG A 50 -11.81 11.31 -3.93
C ARG A 50 -12.16 12.16 -2.70
N GLY A 51 -11.67 13.39 -2.62
CA GLY A 51 -11.97 14.35 -1.57
C GLY A 51 -11.06 14.29 -0.35
N HIS A 52 -9.95 13.53 -0.36
CA HIS A 52 -9.05 13.43 0.79
C HIS A 52 -8.23 14.70 1.00
N HIS A 53 -8.00 15.04 2.27
CA HIS A 53 -7.11 16.14 2.66
C HIS A 53 -5.69 15.62 2.80
N LEU A 54 -4.83 15.98 1.85
CA LEU A 54 -3.46 15.47 1.77
C LEU A 54 -2.48 16.43 2.44
N ALA A 55 -1.62 15.88 3.29
CA ALA A 55 -0.47 16.57 3.83
C ALA A 55 0.80 15.77 3.47
N ILE A 56 1.70 16.41 2.73
CA ILE A 56 2.92 15.78 2.22
C ILE A 56 4.07 16.12 3.18
N PHE A 57 4.83 15.09 3.54
CA PHE A 57 5.94 15.15 4.47
C PHE A 57 7.16 14.45 3.89
N ASN A 58 8.33 14.80 4.43
CA ASN A 58 9.58 14.10 4.25
C ASN A 58 10.21 13.80 5.62
N GLN A 59 11.36 13.14 5.66
CA GLN A 59 12.02 12.79 6.91
C GLN A 59 12.40 14.03 7.75
N ALA A 60 12.72 15.15 7.10
CA ALA A 60 13.13 16.40 7.74
C ALA A 60 11.94 17.24 8.26
N SER A 61 10.70 16.83 8.02
CA SER A 61 9.52 17.58 8.40
C SER A 61 9.31 17.56 9.92
N SER A 62 9.54 18.71 10.58
CA SER A 62 9.46 18.85 12.04
C SER A 62 8.04 19.04 12.58
N ASN A 63 7.11 19.42 11.72
CA ASN A 63 5.70 19.64 12.03
C ASN A 63 4.88 18.34 12.09
N PHE A 64 5.48 17.18 11.75
CA PHE A 64 4.74 15.93 11.71
C PHE A 64 4.50 15.34 13.12
N THR A 65 3.22 15.06 13.40
CA THR A 65 2.78 14.34 14.60
C THR A 65 1.63 13.39 14.24
N LEU A 66 1.71 12.13 14.67
CA LEU A 66 0.65 11.12 14.41
C LEU A 66 -0.59 11.37 15.28
N ALA A 67 -0.38 11.69 16.54
CA ALA A 67 -1.41 12.01 17.50
C ALA A 67 -1.00 13.23 18.32
N LYS A 68 -1.96 14.08 18.64
CA LYS A 68 -1.79 15.23 19.53
C LYS A 68 -2.86 15.13 20.62
N TYR A 69 -2.43 15.18 21.88
CA TYR A 69 -3.32 15.02 23.05
C TYR A 69 -4.20 13.77 23.00
N GLY A 70 -3.65 12.64 22.56
CA GLY A 70 -4.37 11.36 22.45
C GLY A 70 -5.34 11.26 21.25
N VAL A 71 -5.42 12.28 20.39
CA VAL A 71 -6.27 12.28 19.20
C VAL A 71 -5.42 12.17 17.94
N ARG A 72 -5.77 11.20 17.08
CA ARG A 72 -5.13 11.00 15.77
C ARG A 72 -5.32 12.22 14.86
N GLN A 73 -4.21 12.75 14.35
CA GLN A 73 -4.21 13.89 13.41
C GLN A 73 -4.53 13.46 11.98
N TYR A 74 -4.29 12.19 11.66
CA TYR A 74 -4.53 11.60 10.36
C TYR A 74 -5.34 10.32 10.51
N ASP A 75 -6.14 10.02 9.50
CA ASP A 75 -6.93 8.79 9.44
C ASP A 75 -6.15 7.70 8.69
N ASN A 76 -5.39 8.11 7.68
CA ASN A 76 -4.54 7.24 6.88
C ASN A 76 -3.10 7.80 6.77
N VAL A 77 -2.12 6.90 6.72
CA VAL A 77 -0.71 7.23 6.48
C VAL A 77 -0.23 6.45 5.27
N VAL A 78 0.40 7.13 4.31
CA VAL A 78 1.00 6.53 3.12
C VAL A 78 2.50 6.80 3.15
N ILE A 79 3.32 5.76 3.08
CA ILE A 79 4.77 5.86 3.09
C ILE A 79 5.29 5.40 1.74
N LEU A 80 5.64 6.34 0.86
CA LEU A 80 6.30 6.09 -0.42
C LEU A 80 7.80 6.45 -0.36
N ALA A 81 8.37 6.43 0.85
CA ALA A 81 9.78 6.69 1.13
C ALA A 81 10.41 5.41 1.70
N PRO A 82 10.89 4.46 0.87
CA PRO A 82 11.38 3.17 1.33
C PRO A 82 12.56 3.28 2.31
N SER A 83 13.40 4.30 2.15
CA SER A 83 14.59 4.56 2.99
C SER A 83 14.28 5.25 4.32
N LEU A 84 13.01 5.57 4.60
CA LEU A 84 12.60 6.35 5.76
C LEU A 84 13.02 5.70 7.08
N LYS A 85 13.86 6.39 7.86
CA LYS A 85 14.34 5.86 9.16
C LYS A 85 13.44 6.25 10.33
N THR A 86 12.84 7.43 10.26
CA THR A 86 11.98 8.01 11.29
C THR A 86 10.83 8.76 10.63
N LEU A 87 9.67 8.81 11.27
CA LEU A 87 8.56 9.64 10.80
C LEU A 87 8.75 11.07 11.34
N GLY A 88 9.23 11.96 10.47
CA GLY A 88 9.60 13.32 10.85
C GLY A 88 10.82 13.38 11.79
N THR A 89 11.06 14.56 12.35
CA THR A 89 12.23 14.82 13.21
C THR A 89 12.09 14.25 14.63
N ASN A 90 10.88 13.86 15.05
CA ASN A 90 10.57 13.45 16.42
C ASN A 90 10.96 11.99 16.74
N SER A 91 11.80 11.36 15.92
CA SER A 91 12.21 9.96 16.09
C SER A 91 11.03 8.99 16.29
N LEU A 92 9.89 9.25 15.66
CA LEU A 92 8.76 8.31 15.68
C LEU A 92 9.19 7.06 14.89
N GLN A 93 9.32 5.95 15.61
CA GLN A 93 9.76 4.65 15.11
C GLN A 93 8.55 3.72 14.89
N GLN A 94 8.80 2.42 14.75
CA GLN A 94 7.80 1.39 14.54
C GLN A 94 6.66 1.39 15.56
N ASP A 95 6.93 1.65 16.84
CA ASP A 95 5.94 1.52 17.92
C ASP A 95 4.83 2.57 17.79
N ALA A 96 5.17 3.74 17.25
CA ALA A 96 4.21 4.79 16.97
C ALA A 96 3.27 4.40 15.82
N LEU A 97 3.78 3.72 14.77
CA LEU A 97 2.96 3.19 13.69
C LEU A 97 2.06 2.06 14.18
N LEU A 98 2.59 1.16 15.03
CA LEU A 98 1.80 0.08 15.60
C LEU A 98 0.66 0.63 16.46
N SER A 99 0.96 1.57 17.36
CA SER A 99 -0.05 2.27 18.17
C SER A 99 -1.08 3.00 17.31
N PHE A 100 -0.68 3.59 16.19
CA PHE A 100 -1.58 4.23 15.23
C PHE A 100 -2.55 3.23 14.60
N VAL A 101 -2.06 2.04 14.21
CA VAL A 101 -2.89 0.96 13.69
C VAL A 101 -3.84 0.41 14.76
N GLU A 102 -3.37 0.23 15.99
CA GLU A 102 -4.21 -0.20 17.13
C GLU A 102 -5.34 0.78 17.43
N GLN A 103 -5.14 2.08 17.19
CA GLN A 103 -6.16 3.12 17.30
C GLN A 103 -7.11 3.22 16.09
N GLY A 104 -7.01 2.30 15.13
CA GLY A 104 -7.87 2.24 13.95
C GLY A 104 -7.37 3.07 12.77
N GLY A 105 -6.08 3.43 12.75
CA GLY A 105 -5.45 4.11 11.63
C GLY A 105 -5.03 3.15 10.53
N ASN A 106 -5.19 3.54 9.27
CA ASN A 106 -4.78 2.71 8.14
C ASN A 106 -3.40 3.14 7.62
N VAL A 107 -2.57 2.17 7.22
CA VAL A 107 -1.21 2.44 6.77
C VAL A 107 -0.94 1.76 5.43
N LEU A 108 -0.41 2.49 4.47
CA LEU A 108 0.14 1.94 3.24
C LEU A 108 1.64 2.18 3.21
N VAL A 109 2.44 1.15 3.03
CA VAL A 109 3.90 1.22 2.94
C VAL A 109 4.35 0.69 1.60
N ALA A 110 5.15 1.48 0.87
CA ALA A 110 5.82 1.05 -0.34
C ALA A 110 7.32 0.89 -0.10
N GLY A 111 7.83 -0.27 -0.47
CA GLY A 111 9.22 -0.66 -0.31
C GLY A 111 10.03 -0.49 -1.59
N SER A 112 11.30 -0.87 -1.50
CA SER A 112 12.23 -1.01 -2.61
C SER A 112 13.40 -1.89 -2.15
N MET A 113 14.46 -2.04 -2.95
CA MET A 113 15.69 -2.71 -2.47
C MET A 113 16.29 -2.09 -1.19
N GLN A 114 15.91 -0.84 -0.88
CA GLN A 114 16.43 -0.04 0.23
C GLN A 114 15.43 0.13 1.38
N VAL A 115 14.47 -0.78 1.58
CA VAL A 115 13.55 -0.72 2.75
C VAL A 115 14.35 -0.58 4.04
N SER A 116 14.03 0.46 4.81
CA SER A 116 14.66 0.77 6.09
C SER A 116 14.40 -0.30 7.15
N THR A 117 15.26 -0.35 8.17
CA THR A 117 15.07 -1.27 9.30
C THR A 117 13.75 -1.00 10.04
N MET A 118 13.35 0.28 10.19
CA MET A 118 12.11 0.65 10.86
C MET A 118 10.88 0.07 10.16
N LEU A 119 10.79 0.20 8.82
CA LEU A 119 9.67 -0.35 8.04
C LEU A 119 9.66 -1.89 8.04
N ARG A 120 10.85 -2.51 8.04
CA ARG A 120 10.98 -3.97 8.14
C ARG A 120 10.48 -4.50 9.48
N GLN A 121 10.84 -3.85 10.58
CA GLN A 121 10.41 -4.28 11.90
C GLN A 121 8.90 -4.01 12.10
N PHE A 122 8.37 -2.90 11.59
CA PHE A 122 6.93 -2.63 11.58
C PHE A 122 6.14 -3.70 10.80
N ALA A 123 6.61 -4.09 9.62
CA ALA A 123 5.98 -5.19 8.86
C ALA A 123 6.07 -6.53 9.62
N ALA A 124 7.24 -6.83 10.19
CA ALA A 124 7.46 -8.05 10.95
C ALA A 124 6.53 -8.14 12.18
N ALA A 125 6.28 -7.02 12.86
CA ALA A 125 5.35 -6.95 13.99
C ALA A 125 3.90 -7.31 13.59
N LEU A 126 3.54 -7.13 12.32
CA LEU A 126 2.24 -7.52 11.79
C LEU A 126 2.25 -8.87 11.05
N GLY A 127 3.37 -9.60 11.07
CA GLY A 127 3.52 -10.93 10.46
C GLY A 127 3.82 -10.93 8.96
N VAL A 128 4.40 -9.85 8.44
CA VAL A 128 4.92 -9.75 7.07
C VAL A 128 6.42 -9.51 7.10
N GLN A 129 7.20 -10.36 6.45
CA GLN A 129 8.65 -10.30 6.44
C GLN A 129 9.15 -9.84 5.08
N PHE A 130 9.83 -8.69 5.04
CA PHE A 130 10.57 -8.27 3.85
C PHE A 130 11.84 -9.09 3.68
N ASP A 131 12.14 -9.49 2.45
CA ASP A 131 13.40 -10.15 2.13
C ASP A 131 14.61 -9.28 2.44
N LYS A 132 15.77 -9.90 2.67
CA LYS A 132 17.01 -9.24 3.18
C LYS A 132 17.35 -7.93 2.45
N LYS A 133 18.00 -6.99 3.13
CA LYS A 133 18.41 -5.71 2.53
C LYS A 133 19.27 -5.95 1.27
N GLY A 134 18.94 -5.25 0.18
CA GLY A 134 19.64 -5.36 -1.09
C GLY A 134 19.24 -6.59 -1.92
N THR A 135 18.14 -7.27 -1.57
CA THR A 135 17.48 -8.22 -2.47
C THR A 135 16.44 -7.50 -3.33
N VAL A 136 16.19 -8.08 -4.49
CA VAL A 136 15.16 -7.68 -5.45
C VAL A 136 14.53 -8.96 -6.01
N VAL A 137 13.26 -8.88 -6.39
CA VAL A 137 12.62 -9.98 -7.12
C VAL A 137 13.11 -9.95 -8.56
N MET A 138 13.50 -11.12 -9.08
CA MET A 138 14.03 -11.31 -10.42
C MET A 138 13.24 -12.40 -11.14
N ASP A 139 13.15 -12.30 -12.47
CA ASP A 139 12.59 -13.35 -13.30
C ASP A 139 13.26 -13.36 -14.68
N HIS A 140 14.13 -14.34 -14.91
CA HIS A 140 14.84 -14.41 -16.19
C HIS A 140 13.97 -14.87 -17.37
N VAL A 141 12.75 -15.34 -17.12
CA VAL A 141 11.85 -15.89 -18.15
C VAL A 141 10.77 -14.88 -18.55
N ARG A 142 10.16 -14.20 -17.57
CA ARG A 142 9.00 -13.30 -17.76
C ARG A 142 9.30 -11.82 -17.48
N HIS A 143 10.58 -11.42 -17.50
CA HIS A 143 10.95 -10.01 -17.35
C HIS A 143 10.43 -9.15 -18.51
N VAL A 144 10.23 -7.87 -18.20
CA VAL A 144 10.01 -6.83 -19.19
C VAL A 144 11.34 -6.60 -19.90
N GLY A 145 11.34 -6.67 -21.24
CA GLY A 145 12.53 -6.42 -22.05
C GLY A 145 12.98 -4.96 -21.97
N ASP A 146 13.83 -4.65 -21.00
CA ASP A 146 14.46 -3.36 -20.81
C ASP A 146 15.98 -3.51 -20.87
N LYS A 147 16.63 -2.82 -21.81
CA LYS A 147 18.08 -2.89 -22.01
C LYS A 147 18.86 -2.32 -20.82
N THR A 148 18.21 -1.51 -19.98
CA THR A 148 18.80 -0.94 -18.77
C THR A 148 18.69 -1.86 -17.57
N ASP A 149 17.80 -2.87 -17.63
CA ASP A 149 17.61 -3.86 -16.58
C ASP A 149 18.53 -5.07 -16.76
N ILE A 150 19.74 -4.94 -16.22
CA ILE A 150 20.77 -5.99 -16.26
C ILE A 150 20.37 -7.22 -15.41
N TYR A 151 19.50 -7.05 -14.41
CA TYR A 151 19.19 -8.07 -13.41
C TYR A 151 17.84 -8.76 -13.63
N HIS A 152 17.10 -8.38 -14.66
CA HIS A 152 15.75 -8.87 -14.94
C HIS A 152 14.82 -8.68 -13.73
N SER A 153 14.92 -7.52 -13.08
CA SER A 153 14.10 -7.10 -11.93
C SER A 153 12.84 -6.33 -12.31
N HIS A 154 12.68 -5.96 -13.58
CA HIS A 154 11.44 -5.41 -14.13
C HIS A 154 10.48 -6.54 -14.46
N LEU A 155 9.47 -6.71 -13.64
CA LEU A 155 8.57 -7.86 -13.67
C LEU A 155 7.16 -7.45 -14.05
N THR A 156 6.42 -8.43 -14.55
CA THR A 156 4.96 -8.35 -14.60
C THR A 156 4.34 -9.52 -13.88
N SER A 157 3.25 -9.28 -13.15
CA SER A 157 2.49 -10.34 -12.49
C SER A 157 0.99 -10.23 -12.78
N ARG A 158 0.37 -11.40 -12.94
CA ARG A 158 -1.10 -11.57 -12.95
C ARG A 158 -1.61 -12.38 -11.77
N GLN A 159 -0.73 -12.73 -10.83
CA GLN A 159 -1.05 -13.56 -9.65
C GLN A 159 -1.65 -12.71 -8.51
N TRP A 160 -2.70 -11.93 -8.81
CA TRP A 160 -3.44 -11.23 -7.77
C TRP A 160 -4.49 -12.14 -7.13
N THR A 161 -4.85 -11.83 -5.89
CA THR A 161 -5.88 -12.56 -5.16
C THR A 161 -7.26 -12.44 -5.83
N GLN A 162 -8.10 -13.47 -5.70
CA GLN A 162 -9.44 -13.53 -6.27
C GLN A 162 -10.48 -12.79 -5.40
N PHE A 163 -10.07 -11.69 -4.74
CA PHE A 163 -10.94 -10.85 -3.93
C PHE A 163 -11.16 -9.48 -4.61
N PRO A 164 -12.22 -9.32 -5.43
CA PRO A 164 -12.45 -8.08 -6.17
C PRO A 164 -12.66 -6.85 -5.28
N LEU A 165 -13.03 -7.05 -4.02
CA LEU A 165 -13.13 -5.97 -3.04
C LEU A 165 -11.78 -5.33 -2.69
N VAL A 166 -10.70 -6.10 -2.79
CA VAL A 166 -9.32 -5.65 -2.49
C VAL A 166 -8.63 -5.17 -3.76
N VAL A 167 -8.60 -6.02 -4.79
CA VAL A 167 -7.80 -5.76 -6.01
C VAL A 167 -8.59 -5.14 -7.15
N GLY A 168 -9.91 -5.04 -7.03
CA GLY A 168 -10.76 -4.63 -8.15
C GLY A 168 -10.87 -5.73 -9.20
N ARG A 169 -10.86 -5.34 -10.47
CA ARG A 169 -10.90 -6.27 -11.62
C ARG A 169 -9.81 -5.89 -12.64
N PRO A 170 -8.52 -6.01 -12.27
CA PRO A 170 -7.43 -5.68 -13.19
C PRO A 170 -7.48 -6.62 -14.40
N SER A 171 -7.38 -6.03 -15.60
CA SER A 171 -7.38 -6.77 -16.87
C SER A 171 -5.98 -6.89 -17.48
N LYS A 172 -5.13 -5.91 -17.17
CA LYS A 172 -3.74 -5.79 -17.60
C LYS A 172 -2.79 -6.37 -16.54
N PRO A 173 -1.58 -6.81 -16.94
CA PRO A 173 -0.59 -7.28 -15.97
C PRO A 173 -0.08 -6.10 -15.13
N ILE A 174 0.31 -6.36 -13.89
CA ILE A 174 0.84 -5.35 -12.97
C ILE A 174 2.35 -5.32 -13.08
N PHE A 175 2.92 -4.16 -13.38
CA PHE A 175 4.36 -3.93 -13.34
C PHE A 175 4.86 -3.89 -11.91
N PHE A 176 6.00 -4.52 -11.66
CA PHE A 176 6.64 -4.54 -10.35
C PHE A 176 8.16 -4.47 -10.48
N ASN A 177 8.78 -3.66 -9.64
CA ASN A 177 10.24 -3.59 -9.47
C ASN A 177 10.56 -3.27 -8.02
N GLY A 178 11.08 -4.23 -7.26
CA GLY A 178 11.27 -4.05 -5.83
C GLY A 178 11.64 -5.30 -5.05
N VAL A 179 11.52 -5.22 -3.73
CA VAL A 179 11.86 -6.29 -2.81
C VAL A 179 10.69 -7.27 -2.65
N GLY A 180 11.00 -8.56 -2.48
CA GLY A 180 9.98 -9.57 -2.16
C GLY A 180 9.63 -9.58 -0.66
N MET A 181 8.51 -10.19 -0.34
CA MET A 181 8.08 -10.45 1.03
C MET A 181 7.61 -11.89 1.19
N SER A 182 7.60 -12.37 2.43
CA SER A 182 6.84 -13.54 2.85
C SER A 182 5.79 -13.15 3.90
N VAL A 183 4.64 -13.79 3.81
CA VAL A 183 3.56 -13.67 4.81
C VAL A 183 3.60 -14.93 5.66
N ASP A 184 3.53 -14.79 6.97
CA ASP A 184 3.48 -15.94 7.87
C ASP A 184 2.22 -16.79 7.59
N PRO A 185 2.35 -18.08 7.23
CA PRO A 185 1.19 -18.94 6.95
C PRO A 185 0.23 -19.13 8.14
N SER A 186 0.73 -18.93 9.37
CA SER A 186 -0.09 -19.00 10.59
C SER A 186 -0.90 -17.73 10.84
N ASN A 187 -0.58 -16.63 10.15
CA ASN A 187 -1.24 -15.35 10.31
C ASN A 187 -2.54 -15.27 9.49
N VAL A 188 -3.64 -15.63 10.13
CA VAL A 188 -4.99 -15.59 9.52
C VAL A 188 -5.49 -14.18 9.18
N LEU A 189 -4.82 -13.13 9.68
CA LEU A 189 -5.20 -11.73 9.44
C LEU A 189 -4.50 -11.12 8.21
N ALA A 190 -3.45 -11.79 7.72
CA ALA A 190 -2.67 -11.34 6.58
C ALA A 190 -3.06 -12.12 5.32
N LEU A 191 -2.99 -11.46 4.17
CA LEU A 191 -3.26 -12.05 2.87
C LEU A 191 -2.29 -11.52 1.82
N THR A 192 -1.85 -12.41 0.93
CA THR A 192 -1.10 -12.02 -0.26
C THR A 192 -2.05 -11.42 -1.28
N VAL A 193 -1.89 -10.13 -1.58
CA VAL A 193 -2.70 -9.38 -2.54
C VAL A 193 -2.21 -9.62 -3.97
N LEU A 194 -0.89 -9.61 -4.15
CA LEU A 194 -0.21 -9.87 -5.41
C LEU A 194 1.01 -10.74 -5.13
N ALA A 195 1.08 -11.92 -5.74
CA ALA A 195 2.23 -12.80 -5.71
C ALA A 195 3.12 -12.60 -6.95
N ALA A 196 4.35 -13.09 -6.88
CA ALA A 196 5.23 -13.17 -8.05
C ALA A 196 4.81 -14.32 -8.98
N GLU A 197 5.35 -14.34 -10.19
CA GLU A 197 5.11 -15.43 -11.13
C GLU A 197 5.89 -16.70 -10.71
N PRO A 198 5.49 -17.90 -11.17
CA PRO A 198 6.14 -19.16 -10.77
C PRO A 198 7.64 -19.25 -11.10
N THR A 199 8.11 -18.47 -12.07
CA THR A 199 9.52 -18.41 -12.51
C THR A 199 10.35 -17.38 -11.76
N SER A 200 9.71 -16.57 -10.91
CA SER A 200 10.38 -15.49 -10.18
C SER A 200 11.08 -15.99 -8.92
N TYR A 201 12.09 -15.26 -8.45
CA TYR A 201 12.75 -15.53 -7.17
C TYR A 201 13.31 -14.25 -6.57
N SER A 202 13.48 -14.21 -5.25
CA SER A 202 14.06 -13.07 -4.55
C SER A 202 15.50 -13.34 -4.16
N ALA A 203 16.43 -12.50 -4.64
CA ALA A 203 17.84 -12.64 -4.35
C ALA A 203 18.58 -11.30 -4.41
N SER A 204 19.80 -11.26 -3.88
CA SER A 204 20.67 -10.10 -4.05
C SER A 204 21.40 -10.18 -5.39
N PRO A 205 21.32 -9.14 -6.25
CA PRO A 205 21.97 -9.18 -7.57
C PRO A 205 23.49 -9.33 -7.51
N THR A 206 24.10 -8.81 -6.45
CA THR A 206 25.55 -8.69 -6.32
C THR A 206 26.18 -9.81 -5.48
N LYS A 207 25.40 -10.51 -4.65
CA LYS A 207 25.92 -11.55 -3.76
C LYS A 207 25.68 -12.94 -4.36
N ARG A 208 26.76 -13.70 -4.53
CA ARG A 208 26.73 -15.11 -4.96
C ARG A 208 27.48 -15.99 -3.96
N PRO A 209 27.10 -17.26 -3.77
CA PRO A 209 25.96 -17.96 -4.39
C PRO A 209 24.60 -17.59 -3.78
N ILE A 210 23.50 -17.91 -4.48
CA ILE A 210 22.14 -17.78 -3.94
C ILE A 210 21.97 -18.83 -2.84
N ASP A 211 21.71 -18.36 -1.62
CA ASP A 211 21.38 -19.23 -0.51
C ASP A 211 19.92 -19.71 -0.63
N ARG A 212 19.74 -20.98 -1.04
CA ARG A 212 18.42 -21.60 -1.23
C ARG A 212 17.61 -21.68 0.06
N ALA A 213 18.25 -21.75 1.23
CA ALA A 213 17.54 -21.89 2.50
C ALA A 213 16.87 -20.58 2.95
N SER A 214 17.37 -19.44 2.48
CA SER A 214 16.87 -18.11 2.88
C SER A 214 16.25 -17.30 1.75
N SER A 215 16.13 -17.87 0.55
CA SER A 215 15.53 -17.22 -0.62
C SER A 215 14.10 -17.70 -0.84
N ASN A 216 13.21 -16.76 -1.16
CA ASN A 216 11.84 -17.06 -1.54
C ASN A 216 11.76 -17.27 -3.07
N PHE A 217 10.97 -18.26 -3.49
CA PHE A 217 10.85 -18.68 -4.89
C PHE A 217 9.39 -18.79 -5.34
N GLY A 218 9.17 -18.52 -6.62
CA GLY A 218 7.90 -18.64 -7.31
C GLY A 218 6.78 -17.83 -6.67
N THR A 219 5.59 -18.40 -6.65
CA THR A 219 4.37 -17.77 -6.12
C THR A 219 4.37 -17.56 -4.61
N ASN A 220 5.36 -18.10 -3.88
CA ASN A 220 5.51 -17.83 -2.45
C ASN A 220 6.12 -16.45 -2.17
N VAL A 221 6.71 -15.80 -3.19
CA VAL A 221 7.16 -14.42 -3.09
C VAL A 221 5.93 -13.50 -3.18
N SER A 222 5.58 -12.88 -2.06
CA SER A 222 4.54 -11.85 -1.99
C SER A 222 5.10 -10.51 -2.49
N LEU A 223 4.51 -9.95 -3.53
CA LEU A 223 4.84 -8.62 -4.05
C LEU A 223 4.06 -7.52 -3.31
N VAL A 224 2.80 -7.80 -2.99
CA VAL A 224 1.93 -6.93 -2.17
C VAL A 224 1.22 -7.80 -1.15
N ALA A 225 1.31 -7.43 0.12
CA ALA A 225 0.64 -8.08 1.24
C ALA A 225 -0.33 -7.09 1.90
N ALA A 226 -1.45 -7.58 2.39
CA ALA A 226 -2.43 -6.80 3.12
C ALA A 226 -2.76 -7.48 4.44
N ILE A 227 -3.14 -6.66 5.42
CA ILE A 227 -3.49 -7.09 6.77
C ILE A 227 -4.75 -6.36 7.17
N GLN A 228 -5.70 -7.12 7.72
CA GLN A 228 -6.86 -6.56 8.40
C GLN A 228 -6.77 -6.91 9.88
N ALA A 229 -6.47 -5.91 10.70
CA ALA A 229 -6.38 -6.08 12.15
C ALA A 229 -7.77 -6.35 12.77
N ARG A 230 -7.79 -6.87 14.00
CA ARG A 230 -9.03 -7.21 14.73
C ARG A 230 -9.93 -5.99 15.01
N ASN A 231 -9.34 -4.80 15.07
CA ASN A 231 -10.05 -3.53 15.16
C ASN A 231 -10.50 -2.98 13.78
N ASN A 232 -10.38 -3.78 12.72
CA ASN A 232 -10.62 -3.42 11.32
C ASN A 232 -9.69 -2.37 10.71
N ALA A 233 -8.59 -2.00 11.38
CA ALA A 233 -7.53 -1.22 10.75
C ALA A 233 -6.89 -2.02 9.61
N ARG A 234 -6.57 -1.34 8.51
CA ARG A 234 -6.03 -1.96 7.30
C ARG A 234 -4.62 -1.48 7.04
N VAL A 235 -3.73 -2.44 6.82
CA VAL A 235 -2.34 -2.17 6.49
C VAL A 235 -1.99 -2.86 5.19
N VAL A 236 -1.35 -2.15 4.26
CA VAL A 236 -0.84 -2.72 3.01
C VAL A 236 0.65 -2.48 2.92
N PHE A 237 1.38 -3.55 2.62
CA PHE A 237 2.80 -3.52 2.30
C PHE A 237 2.97 -3.84 0.82
N SER A 238 3.52 -2.90 0.05
CA SER A 238 4.03 -3.13 -1.30
C SER A 238 5.54 -3.26 -1.24
N GLY A 239 6.10 -4.24 -1.95
CA GLY A 239 7.55 -4.37 -2.11
C GLY A 239 8.17 -3.35 -3.07
N SER A 240 7.34 -2.57 -3.77
CA SER A 240 7.75 -1.64 -4.82
C SER A 240 7.04 -0.29 -4.70
N VAL A 241 7.83 0.78 -4.64
CA VAL A 241 7.38 2.16 -4.80
C VAL A 241 7.03 2.49 -6.24
N ASP A 242 7.66 1.81 -7.21
CA ASP A 242 7.39 1.98 -8.64
C ASP A 242 5.95 1.60 -8.99
N LEU A 243 5.31 0.74 -8.20
CA LEU A 243 3.90 0.40 -8.33
C LEU A 243 2.98 1.64 -8.35
N PHE A 244 3.38 2.72 -7.66
CA PHE A 244 2.62 3.97 -7.51
C PHE A 244 3.06 5.08 -8.46
N LYS A 245 4.14 4.88 -9.22
CA LYS A 245 4.70 5.92 -10.09
C LYS A 245 3.86 6.13 -11.35
N ASP A 246 3.79 7.38 -11.79
CA ASP A 246 3.06 7.82 -12.98
C ASP A 246 3.50 7.08 -14.24
N ALA A 247 4.79 6.73 -14.36
CA ALA A 247 5.34 5.95 -15.46
C ALA A 247 4.60 4.61 -15.69
N TYR A 248 4.07 4.00 -14.63
CA TYR A 248 3.36 2.73 -14.70
C TYR A 248 1.85 2.88 -14.48
N TYR A 249 1.40 4.02 -13.94
CA TYR A 249 0.01 4.27 -13.53
C TYR A 249 -0.98 4.23 -14.71
N SER A 250 -0.71 4.96 -15.79
CA SER A 250 -1.60 5.14 -16.96
C SER A 250 -1.02 4.52 -18.24
N SER A 251 -0.44 3.32 -18.10
CA SER A 251 0.40 2.69 -19.13
C SER A 251 -0.26 1.46 -19.79
N SER A 252 0.55 0.66 -20.49
CA SER A 252 0.20 -0.71 -20.91
C SER A 252 -0.03 -1.67 -19.73
N TYR A 253 0.33 -1.26 -18.51
CA TYR A 253 0.14 -2.03 -17.27
C TYR A 253 -1.16 -1.66 -16.56
N GLY A 254 -1.59 -2.51 -15.64
CA GLY A 254 -2.80 -2.33 -14.82
C GLY A 254 -2.57 -1.62 -13.50
N ASN A 255 -1.42 -0.96 -13.30
CA ASN A 255 -1.03 -0.44 -11.99
C ASN A 255 -1.98 0.61 -11.45
N GLY A 256 -2.48 1.55 -12.28
CA GLY A 256 -3.43 2.57 -11.85
C GLY A 256 -4.69 1.97 -11.22
N ASP A 257 -5.40 1.12 -11.98
CA ASP A 257 -6.62 0.44 -11.52
C ASP A 257 -6.38 -0.41 -10.26
N PHE A 258 -5.24 -1.10 -10.21
CA PHE A 258 -4.87 -1.95 -9.10
C PHE A 258 -4.56 -1.14 -7.83
N VAL A 259 -3.71 -0.12 -7.94
CA VAL A 259 -3.35 0.78 -6.84
C VAL A 259 -4.58 1.50 -6.32
N GLU A 260 -5.43 2.00 -7.21
CA GLU A 260 -6.67 2.65 -6.82
C GLU A 260 -7.57 1.71 -6.00
N ALA A 261 -7.77 0.48 -6.47
CA ALA A 261 -8.60 -0.50 -5.76
C ALA A 261 -8.02 -0.86 -4.39
N VAL A 262 -6.71 -1.12 -4.34
CA VAL A 262 -5.98 -1.44 -3.10
C VAL A 262 -6.07 -0.27 -2.12
N THR A 263 -5.85 0.96 -2.57
CA THR A 263 -5.93 2.15 -1.71
C THR A 263 -7.35 2.43 -1.23
N LYS A 264 -8.39 2.23 -2.06
CA LYS A 264 -9.80 2.28 -1.63
C LYS A 264 -10.09 1.26 -0.54
N TRP A 265 -9.57 0.05 -0.68
CA TRP A 265 -9.70 -0.97 0.35
C TRP A 265 -8.94 -0.55 1.61
N THR A 266 -7.68 -0.14 1.52
CA THR A 266 -6.88 0.27 2.68
C THR A 266 -7.53 1.41 3.46
N PHE A 267 -8.12 2.40 2.78
CA PHE A 267 -8.72 3.56 3.45
C PHE A 267 -10.13 3.31 4.01
N GLY A 268 -10.65 2.08 3.90
CA GLY A 268 -11.99 1.76 4.36
C GLY A 268 -13.11 2.32 3.49
N GLU A 269 -12.82 2.70 2.23
CA GLU A 269 -13.83 3.19 1.29
C GLU A 269 -14.62 2.04 0.63
N ARG A 270 -14.05 0.82 0.65
CA ARG A 270 -14.66 -0.39 0.09
C ARG A 270 -14.65 -1.54 1.09
N GLY A 271 -15.63 -2.44 0.98
CA GLY A 271 -15.69 -3.65 1.81
C GLY A 271 -15.87 -3.35 3.29
N VAL A 272 -16.74 -2.40 3.64
CA VAL A 272 -17.10 -2.07 5.02
C VAL A 272 -18.52 -2.53 5.29
N LEU A 273 -18.72 -3.21 6.43
CA LEU A 273 -20.02 -3.63 6.90
C LEU A 273 -20.33 -2.90 8.22
N ARG A 274 -21.57 -2.45 8.37
CA ARG A 274 -22.06 -1.84 9.61
C ARG A 274 -23.33 -2.57 10.05
N VAL A 275 -23.27 -3.18 11.24
CA VAL A 275 -24.44 -3.81 11.86
C VAL A 275 -25.36 -2.72 12.42
N THR A 276 -26.66 -2.82 12.18
CA THR A 276 -27.65 -1.86 12.69
C THR A 276 -28.91 -2.58 13.17
N ASN A 277 -29.58 -2.01 14.19
CA ASN A 277 -30.93 -2.39 14.64
C ASN A 277 -31.14 -3.89 14.90
N VAL A 278 -30.24 -4.53 15.66
CA VAL A 278 -30.44 -5.92 16.08
C VAL A 278 -31.64 -5.99 17.03
N ARG A 279 -32.66 -6.75 16.65
CA ARG A 279 -33.83 -7.08 17.48
C ARG A 279 -33.91 -8.60 17.61
N HIS A 280 -34.24 -9.07 18.82
CA HIS A 280 -34.43 -10.49 19.13
C HIS A 280 -35.90 -10.74 19.46
#